data_AF-A0A453SNB7-F1
#
_entry.id   AF-A0A453SNB7-F1
#
_cell.length_a   1.000
_cell.length_b   1.000
_cell.length_c   1.000
_cell.angle_alpha   90.00
_cell.angle_beta   90.00
_cell.angle_gamma   90.00
#
_symmetry.space_group_name_H-M   'P 1'
#
loop_
_entity.id
_entity.type
_entity.pdbx_description
1 polymer ?
#
loop_
_entity_poly.entity_id
_entity_poly.type
_entity_poly.pdbx_seq_one_letter_code
_entity_poly.pdbx_strand_id
1 'polypeptide(L)'
;MDEFVQSQLILAALTIVTHVLKVGGKFVAKIFRGKDTSLLYCQLKLFFSQVTFAKPKSSRNSSIEAFAVCENYSPPEGFKEKDLYHLLEKVGTPSGADDLDCRSGWLEGPNKVYIPFLACGDLSGYDSDRSYPLPSTEGGTYQSLDPVQPPIAPPYKTALEMKKASSHGAGADTSKSSLDP
;
A
#
# COMPACT_ATOMS: atom_id res chain seq x y z
N MET A 1 0.26 -15.44 6.80
CA MET A 1 1.42 -15.39 7.72
C MET A 1 1.90 -13.95 7.87
N ASP A 2 2.15 -13.26 6.76
CA ASP A 2 2.68 -11.89 6.74
C ASP A 2 1.77 -10.85 7.41
N GLU A 3 0.44 -10.94 7.24
CA GLU A 3 -0.53 -10.07 7.92
C GLU A 3 -0.42 -10.17 9.45
N PHE A 4 -0.40 -11.39 9.99
CA PHE A 4 -0.32 -11.62 11.43
C PHE A 4 0.99 -11.07 12.02
N VAL A 5 2.12 -11.34 11.35
CA VAL A 5 3.43 -10.85 11.79
C VAL A 5 3.49 -9.32 11.77
N GLN A 6 2.93 -8.68 10.74
CA GLN A 6 2.88 -7.22 10.67
C GLN A 6 1.96 -6.63 11.73
N SER A 7 0.79 -7.23 11.99
CA SER A 7 -0.09 -6.79 13.07
C SER A 7 0.62 -6.84 14.43
N GLN A 8 1.39 -7.90 14.71
CA GLN A 8 2.21 -7.98 15.91
C GLN A 8 3.28 -6.87 15.98
N LEU A 9 3.91 -6.53 14.84
CA LEU A 9 4.87 -5.43 14.77
C LEU A 9 4.22 -4.07 15.08
N ILE A 10 3.00 -3.85 14.63
CA ILE A 10 2.25 -2.62 14.91
C ILE A 10 1.84 -2.56 16.37
N LEU A 11 1.44 -3.67 16.98
CA LEU A 11 1.15 -3.73 18.41
C LEU A 11 2.40 -3.46 19.26
N ALA A 12 3.56 -4.01 18.87
CA ALA A 12 4.83 -3.69 19.52
C ALA A 12 5.21 -2.21 19.34
N ALA A 13 4.95 -1.63 18.16
CA ALA A 13 5.14 -0.20 17.93
C ALA A 13 4.19 0.65 18.79
N LEU A 14 2.95 0.20 18.99
CA LEU A 14 1.97 0.88 19.85
C LEU A 14 2.48 0.96 21.29
N THR A 15 3.12 -0.09 21.81
CA THR A 15 3.78 -0.07 23.12
C THR A 15 4.80 1.07 23.22
N ILE A 16 5.59 1.31 22.18
CA ILE A 16 6.57 2.42 22.18
C ILE A 16 5.83 3.77 22.09
N VAL A 17 4.80 3.84 21.26
CA VAL A 17 3.97 5.04 21.08
C VAL A 17 3.33 5.48 22.39
N THR A 18 2.86 4.55 23.24
CA THR A 18 2.27 4.94 24.53
C THR A 18 3.26 5.58 25.49
N HIS A 19 4.57 5.35 25.31
CA HIS A 19 5.61 5.97 26.14
C HIS A 19 6.12 7.30 25.59
N VAL A 20 6.00 7.53 24.28
CA VAL A 20 6.68 8.64 23.60
C VAL A 20 5.68 9.69 23.08
N LEU A 21 4.49 9.27 22.68
CA LEU A 21 3.54 10.14 22.00
C LEU A 21 2.77 10.99 23.02
N LYS A 22 2.83 12.31 22.87
CA LYS A 22 2.03 13.24 23.67
C LYS A 22 0.53 13.09 23.34
N VAL A 23 -0.30 13.43 24.32
CA VAL A 23 -1.77 13.55 24.11
C VAL A 23 -2.06 14.50 22.94
N GLY A 24 -3.00 14.11 22.08
CA GLY A 24 -3.30 14.79 20.82
C GLY A 24 -2.32 14.47 19.68
N GLY A 25 -1.33 13.60 19.91
CA GLY A 25 -0.36 13.18 18.89
C GLY A 25 -0.98 12.34 17.78
N LYS A 26 -0.20 12.13 16.71
CA LYS A 26 -0.58 11.31 15.55
C LYS A 26 0.37 10.13 15.40
N PHE A 27 -0.16 8.98 15.00
CA PHE A 27 0.58 7.77 14.72
C PHE A 27 0.20 7.25 13.34
N VAL A 28 1.19 7.00 12.49
CA VAL A 28 0.98 6.48 11.14
C VAL A 28 1.79 5.20 10.97
N ALA A 29 1.14 4.12 10.57
CA ALA A 29 1.78 2.81 10.38
C ALA A 29 1.38 2.18 9.05
N LYS A 30 2.31 1.46 8.42
CA LYS A 30 2.03 0.65 7.24
C LYS A 30 1.34 -0.65 7.67
N ILE A 31 0.22 -0.96 7.04
CA ILE A 31 -0.61 -2.15 7.27
C ILE A 31 -0.81 -2.93 5.98
N PHE A 32 -1.14 -4.20 6.09
CA PHE A 32 -1.64 -5.04 5.02
C PHE A 32 -3.15 -5.16 5.21
N ARG A 33 -3.90 -4.85 4.15
CA ARG A 33 -5.33 -5.11 4.12
C ARG A 33 -5.51 -6.63 4.06
N GLY A 34 -6.20 -7.17 5.04
CA GLY A 34 -6.52 -8.59 5.11
C GLY A 34 -7.72 -8.85 6.02
N LYS A 35 -7.85 -10.10 6.48
CA LYS A 35 -9.03 -10.54 7.23
C LYS A 35 -9.13 -9.90 8.61
N ASP A 36 -8.00 -9.63 9.25
CA ASP A 36 -7.92 -9.21 10.66
C ASP A 36 -7.76 -7.69 10.82
N THR A 37 -7.83 -6.95 9.70
CA THR A 37 -7.75 -5.49 9.63
C THR A 37 -8.74 -4.79 10.58
N SER A 38 -9.93 -5.37 10.78
CA SER A 38 -10.96 -4.83 11.68
C SER A 38 -10.58 -4.95 13.15
N LEU A 39 -9.90 -6.03 13.54
CA LEU A 39 -9.43 -6.19 14.92
C LEU A 39 -8.35 -5.14 15.23
N LEU A 40 -7.41 -4.97 14.29
CA LEU A 40 -6.37 -3.95 14.40
C LEU A 40 -6.97 -2.54 14.50
N TYR A 41 -8.01 -2.24 13.72
CA TYR A 41 -8.72 -0.97 13.80
C TYR A 41 -9.32 -0.73 15.20
N CYS A 42 -10.02 -1.72 15.77
CA CYS A 42 -10.60 -1.61 17.10
C CYS A 42 -9.52 -1.41 18.18
N GLN A 43 -8.42 -2.15 18.08
CA GLN A 43 -7.27 -2.02 18.99
C GLN A 43 -6.66 -0.61 18.96
N LEU A 44 -6.52 -0.01 17.78
CA LEU A 44 -6.04 1.36 17.64
C LEU A 44 -7.07 2.38 18.16
N LYS A 45 -8.37 2.13 17.95
CA LYS A 45 -9.45 3.05 18.36
C LYS A 45 -9.52 3.27 19.87
N LEU A 46 -9.03 2.33 20.67
CA LEU A 46 -8.92 2.46 22.13
C LEU A 46 -7.99 3.60 22.58
N PHE A 47 -6.98 3.92 21.77
CA PHE A 47 -5.94 4.88 22.10
C PHE A 47 -6.00 6.15 21.25
N PHE A 48 -6.85 6.18 20.23
CA PHE A 48 -6.93 7.28 19.27
C PHE A 48 -8.38 7.62 18.96
N SER A 49 -8.76 8.89 19.10
CA SER A 49 -10.14 9.30 18.84
C SER A 49 -10.53 9.10 17.37
N GLN A 50 -9.58 9.24 16.44
CA GLN A 50 -9.80 9.04 15.01
C GLN A 50 -8.79 8.05 14.44
N VAL A 51 -9.27 7.05 13.74
CA VAL A 51 -8.45 6.06 13.03
C VAL A 51 -9.03 5.95 11.62
N THR A 52 -8.18 6.03 10.60
CA THR A 52 -8.57 5.92 9.19
C THR A 52 -7.54 5.09 8.46
N PHE A 53 -7.99 4.20 7.58
CA PHE A 53 -7.07 3.46 6.73
C PHE A 53 -6.96 4.16 5.39
N ALA A 54 -5.75 4.55 5.04
CA ALA A 54 -5.48 5.34 3.85
C ALA A 54 -4.68 4.54 2.83
N LYS A 55 -5.03 4.67 1.55
CA LYS A 55 -4.15 4.27 0.44
C LYS A 55 -3.79 5.49 -0.40
N PRO A 56 -2.54 5.97 -0.31
CA PRO A 56 -2.11 7.08 -1.15
C PRO A 56 -1.92 6.62 -2.59
N LYS A 57 -2.07 7.54 -3.55
CA LYS A 57 -1.81 7.28 -4.99
C LYS A 57 -0.36 6.87 -5.29
N SER A 58 0.57 7.28 -4.44
CA SER A 58 1.97 6.86 -4.51
C SER A 58 2.19 5.38 -4.14
N SER A 59 1.15 4.68 -3.67
CA SER A 59 1.18 3.24 -3.45
C SER A 59 0.51 2.50 -4.61
N ARG A 60 1.15 1.43 -5.10
CA ARG A 60 0.65 0.59 -6.20
C ARG A 60 -0.77 0.11 -5.94
N ASN A 61 -1.67 0.25 -6.91
CA ASN A 61 -3.06 -0.14 -6.71
C ASN A 61 -3.21 -1.66 -6.47
N SER A 62 -2.37 -2.47 -7.12
CA SER A 62 -2.32 -3.93 -6.95
C SER A 62 -1.78 -4.41 -5.59
N SER A 63 -1.12 -3.53 -4.82
CA SER A 63 -0.60 -3.88 -3.50
C SER A 63 -1.74 -4.00 -2.47
N ILE A 64 -1.67 -5.01 -1.60
CA ILE A 64 -2.55 -5.14 -0.44
C ILE A 64 -2.18 -4.13 0.68
N GLU A 65 -1.07 -3.43 0.54
CA GLU A 65 -0.62 -2.43 1.50
C GLU A 65 -1.58 -1.22 1.59
N ALA A 66 -1.69 -0.70 2.81
CA ALA A 66 -2.36 0.54 3.16
C ALA A 66 -1.64 1.17 4.38
N PHE A 67 -2.14 2.29 4.87
CA PHE A 67 -1.59 2.99 6.02
C PHE A 67 -2.70 3.22 7.05
N ALA A 68 -2.46 2.82 8.29
CA ALA A 68 -3.27 3.24 9.41
C ALA A 68 -2.85 4.66 9.82
N VAL A 69 -3.77 5.61 9.73
CA VAL A 69 -3.61 6.98 10.18
C VAL A 69 -4.43 7.14 11.46
N CYS A 70 -3.73 7.26 12.58
CA CYS A 70 -4.32 7.43 13.90
C CYS A 70 -4.07 8.86 14.37
N GLU A 71 -5.12 9.56 14.77
CA GLU A 71 -5.09 10.96 15.15
C GLU A 71 -5.71 11.16 16.53
N ASN A 72 -5.25 12.21 17.21
CA ASN A 72 -5.68 12.57 18.56
C ASN A 72 -5.44 11.42 19.55
N TYR A 73 -4.17 11.13 19.81
CA TYR A 73 -3.78 10.17 20.85
C TYR A 73 -4.43 10.54 22.18
N SER A 74 -5.24 9.63 22.70
CA SER A 74 -6.08 9.77 23.88
C SER A 74 -6.10 8.43 24.62
N PRO A 75 -5.10 8.13 25.45
CA PRO A 75 -5.09 6.90 26.23
C PRO A 75 -6.24 6.89 27.25
N PRO A 76 -6.77 5.71 27.62
CA PRO A 76 -7.78 5.59 28.67
C PRO A 76 -7.30 6.13 30.03
N GLU A 77 -8.21 6.70 30.82
CA GLU A 77 -7.87 7.19 32.17
C GLU A 77 -7.34 6.06 33.06
N GLY A 78 -6.20 6.30 33.71
CA GLY A 78 -5.55 5.30 34.57
C GLY A 78 -4.87 4.15 33.82
N PHE A 79 -4.77 4.21 32.50
CA PHE A 79 -4.03 3.24 31.70
C PHE A 79 -2.55 3.20 32.14
N LYS A 80 -2.08 1.99 32.47
CA LYS A 80 -0.66 1.70 32.69
C LYS A 80 -0.13 0.90 31.51
N GLU A 81 1.08 1.20 31.10
CA GLU A 81 1.68 0.66 29.88
C GLU A 81 1.89 -0.85 29.95
N LYS A 82 2.03 -1.40 31.16
CA LYS A 82 2.14 -2.85 31.41
C LYS A 82 0.85 -3.61 31.09
N ASP A 83 -0.29 -2.92 31.12
CA ASP A 83 -1.61 -3.53 30.91
C ASP A 83 -2.01 -3.52 29.42
N LEU A 84 -1.17 -2.96 28.54
CA LEU A 84 -1.42 -2.84 27.10
C LEU A 84 -1.80 -4.19 26.48
N TYR A 85 -1.00 -5.22 26.69
CA TYR A 85 -1.26 -6.56 26.13
C TYR A 85 -2.58 -7.15 26.62
N HIS A 86 -2.88 -6.99 27.91
CA HIS A 86 -4.13 -7.50 28.51
C HIS A 86 -5.36 -6.77 27.95
N LEU A 87 -5.26 -5.46 27.74
CA LEU A 87 -6.34 -4.64 27.17
C LEU A 87 -6.59 -5.02 25.69
N LEU A 88 -5.52 -5.26 24.93
CA LEU A 88 -5.60 -5.69 23.53
C LEU A 88 -6.16 -7.11 23.37
N GLU A 89 -5.84 -8.02 24.30
CA GLU A 89 -6.37 -9.38 24.32
C GLU A 89 -7.87 -9.41 24.65
N LYS A 90 -8.31 -8.52 25.57
CA LYS A 90 -9.74 -8.33 25.89
C LYS A 90 -10.57 -7.92 24.68
N VAL A 91 -10.00 -7.16 23.74
CA VAL A 91 -10.67 -6.77 22.48
C VAL A 91 -10.80 -7.94 21.50
N GLY A 92 -9.89 -8.92 21.58
CA GLY A 92 -9.90 -10.11 20.72
C GLY A 92 -10.76 -11.26 21.24
N THR A 93 -11.25 -11.21 22.48
CA THR A 93 -12.03 -12.29 23.10
C THR A 93 -13.53 -12.03 23.00
N PRO A 94 -14.34 -12.94 22.42
CA PRO A 94 -15.78 -12.73 22.25
C PRO A 94 -16.61 -12.92 23.53
N SER A 95 -15.98 -13.18 24.69
CA SER A 95 -16.66 -13.48 25.96
C SER A 95 -16.29 -12.47 27.04
N GLY A 96 -17.26 -11.67 27.50
CA GLY A 96 -17.22 -11.11 28.86
C GLY A 96 -17.50 -9.61 29.03
N ALA A 97 -18.80 -9.28 29.11
CA ALA A 97 -19.42 -8.57 30.24
C ALA A 97 -19.02 -7.14 30.68
N ASP A 98 -18.13 -6.40 30.03
CA ASP A 98 -17.89 -4.99 30.42
C ASP A 98 -17.88 -4.03 29.23
N ASP A 99 -18.61 -2.93 29.41
CA ASP A 99 -18.88 -1.80 28.51
C ASP A 99 -17.62 -1.04 28.04
N LEU A 100 -16.68 -1.70 27.37
CA LEU A 100 -15.77 -1.03 26.44
C LEU A 100 -16.36 -1.14 25.03
N ASP A 101 -16.58 0.02 24.41
CA ASP A 101 -17.35 0.28 23.18
C ASP A 101 -16.89 -0.51 21.93
N CYS A 102 -15.80 -1.27 22.02
CA CYS A 102 -15.32 -2.20 20.99
C CYS A 102 -16.00 -3.58 21.13
N ARG A 103 -17.34 -3.63 21.06
CA ARG A 103 -18.09 -4.89 21.12
C ARG A 103 -17.70 -5.79 19.94
N SER A 104 -17.73 -7.10 20.14
CA SER A 104 -17.80 -8.14 19.08
C SER A 104 -18.81 -7.82 17.96
N GLY A 105 -19.81 -6.96 18.23
CA GLY A 105 -20.72 -6.40 17.23
C GLY A 105 -20.08 -5.51 16.16
N TRP A 106 -18.90 -4.90 16.41
CA TRP A 106 -18.14 -4.14 15.41
C TRP A 106 -17.46 -5.07 14.40
N LEU A 107 -17.14 -6.30 14.80
CA LEU A 107 -16.44 -7.28 14.00
C LEU A 107 -17.41 -8.16 13.20
N GLU A 108 -18.55 -8.54 13.80
CA GLU A 108 -19.56 -9.43 13.22
C GLU A 108 -21.01 -8.99 13.57
N GLY A 109 -21.95 -9.12 12.61
CA GLY A 109 -23.38 -8.82 12.81
C GLY A 109 -23.85 -7.47 12.21
N PRO A 110 -25.09 -7.03 12.53
CA PRO A 110 -25.70 -5.84 11.93
C PRO A 110 -25.04 -4.51 12.33
N ASN A 111 -24.23 -4.51 13.41
CA ASN A 111 -23.47 -3.34 13.87
C ASN A 111 -22.02 -3.34 13.36
N LYS A 112 -21.71 -4.14 12.34
CA LYS A 112 -20.36 -4.23 11.79
C LYS A 112 -19.89 -2.85 11.35
N VAL A 113 -18.79 -2.39 11.94
CA VAL A 113 -18.24 -1.07 11.64
C VAL A 113 -17.40 -1.16 10.37
N TYR A 114 -17.83 -0.43 9.36
CA TYR A 114 -17.04 -0.23 8.15
C TYR A 114 -15.91 0.72 8.47
N ILE A 115 -14.68 0.23 8.30
CA ILE A 115 -13.49 1.02 8.51
C ILE A 115 -13.44 2.08 7.41
N PRO A 116 -13.37 3.38 7.74
CA PRO A 116 -13.27 4.42 6.72
C PRO A 116 -11.96 4.24 5.95
N PHE A 117 -12.09 4.00 4.65
CA PHE A 117 -10.95 3.87 3.76
C PHE A 117 -10.82 5.13 2.91
N LEU A 118 -9.74 5.88 3.10
CA LEU A 118 -9.52 7.16 2.44
C LEU A 118 -8.46 7.05 1.34
N ALA A 119 -8.80 7.51 0.14
CA ALA A 119 -7.79 7.78 -0.88
C ALA A 119 -7.11 9.12 -0.54
N CYS A 120 -5.79 9.11 -0.40
CA CYS A 120 -5.02 10.31 -0.01
C CYS A 120 -4.11 10.79 -1.15
N GLY A 121 -3.90 12.10 -1.22
CA GLY A 121 -2.98 12.76 -2.15
C GLY A 121 -3.66 13.87 -2.97
N ASP A 122 -2.87 14.85 -3.41
CA ASP A 122 -3.31 15.81 -4.40
C ASP A 122 -3.40 15.15 -5.80
N LEU A 123 -4.14 15.76 -6.72
CA LEU A 123 -4.26 15.26 -8.09
C LEU A 123 -3.03 15.56 -8.96
N SER A 124 -2.07 16.34 -8.44
CA SER A 124 -0.87 16.78 -9.16
C SER A 124 0.33 15.85 -9.00
N GLY A 125 0.29 14.93 -8.03
CA GLY A 125 1.38 14.02 -7.74
C GLY A 125 1.59 12.88 -8.75
N TYR A 126 2.76 12.25 -8.62
CA TYR A 126 3.10 11.03 -9.33
C TYR A 126 2.26 9.85 -8.82
N ASP A 127 1.72 9.08 -9.76
CA ASP A 127 0.89 7.89 -9.63
C ASP A 127 1.78 6.69 -9.94
N SER A 128 1.65 5.64 -9.14
CA SER A 128 2.46 4.43 -9.29
C SER A 128 2.20 3.70 -10.60
N ASP A 129 0.98 3.85 -11.15
CA ASP A 129 0.53 3.10 -12.31
C ASP A 129 0.71 3.86 -13.64
N ARG A 130 1.31 5.07 -13.61
CA ARG A 130 1.53 5.91 -14.80
C ARG A 130 3.01 6.05 -15.15
N SER A 131 3.29 6.06 -16.45
CA SER A 131 4.57 6.53 -16.99
C SER A 131 4.47 8.03 -17.26
N TYR A 132 5.41 8.81 -16.72
CA TYR A 132 5.39 10.27 -16.82
C TYR A 132 6.30 10.76 -17.95
N PRO A 133 5.90 11.80 -18.70
CA PRO A 133 6.76 12.39 -19.70
C PRO A 133 8.01 12.94 -19.02
N LEU A 134 9.17 12.63 -19.59
CA LEU A 134 10.44 13.21 -19.17
C LEU A 134 10.44 14.71 -19.48
N PRO A 135 11.05 15.56 -18.64
CA PRO A 135 11.12 16.99 -18.92
C PRO A 135 11.79 17.23 -20.28
N SER A 136 11.13 18.01 -21.14
CA SER A 136 11.62 18.33 -22.48
C SER A 136 12.97 19.03 -22.42
N THR A 137 13.86 18.67 -23.32
CA THR A 137 15.27 19.07 -23.39
C THR A 137 15.49 20.59 -23.59
N GLU A 138 14.43 21.37 -23.79
CA GLU A 138 14.53 22.82 -23.99
C GLU A 138 14.75 23.62 -22.68
N GLY A 139 14.80 22.94 -21.53
CA GLY A 139 15.25 23.52 -20.26
C GLY A 139 15.56 22.52 -19.13
N GLY A 140 15.53 21.21 -19.39
CA GLY A 140 15.74 20.15 -18.39
C GLY A 140 17.06 19.39 -18.58
N THR A 141 17.75 19.12 -17.48
CA THR A 141 19.05 18.41 -17.39
C THR A 141 18.96 16.88 -17.59
N TYR A 142 17.85 16.34 -18.12
CA TYR A 142 17.66 14.88 -18.20
C TYR A 142 18.46 14.29 -19.37
N GLN A 143 19.53 13.56 -19.05
CA GLN A 143 20.33 12.79 -20.01
C GLN A 143 19.99 11.31 -19.86
N SER A 144 19.44 10.70 -20.91
CA SER A 144 19.29 9.24 -20.97
C SER A 144 20.68 8.62 -21.09
N LEU A 145 21.08 7.84 -20.09
CA LEU A 145 22.34 7.11 -20.08
C LEU A 145 22.07 5.64 -20.37
N ASP A 146 22.99 5.01 -21.08
CA ASP A 146 22.94 3.57 -21.30
C ASP A 146 23.12 2.82 -19.96
N PRO A 147 22.40 1.70 -19.75
CA PRO A 147 22.57 0.90 -18.56
C PRO A 147 24.02 0.39 -18.47
N VAL A 148 24.65 0.63 -17.32
CA VAL A 148 26.06 0.22 -17.06
C VAL A 148 26.28 -1.28 -17.28
N GLN A 149 25.25 -2.09 -17.03
CA GLN A 149 25.24 -3.50 -17.37
C GLN A 149 23.93 -3.84 -18.09
N PRO A 150 23.99 -4.27 -19.36
CA PRO A 150 22.79 -4.65 -20.09
C PRO A 150 22.19 -5.95 -19.51
N PRO A 151 20.87 -6.14 -19.61
CA PRO A 151 20.23 -7.38 -19.21
C PRO A 151 20.82 -8.57 -19.99
N ILE A 152 21.10 -9.67 -19.29
CA ILE A 152 21.62 -10.91 -19.91
C ILE A 152 20.65 -11.43 -20.98
N ALA A 153 19.34 -11.28 -20.74
CA ALA A 153 18.28 -11.54 -21.70
C ALA A 153 17.20 -10.45 -21.59
N PRO A 154 17.22 -9.42 -22.45
CA PRO A 154 16.22 -8.37 -22.38
C PRO A 154 14.85 -8.89 -22.84
N PRO A 155 13.76 -8.54 -22.15
CA PRO A 155 12.40 -9.00 -22.50
C PRO A 155 11.93 -8.54 -23.88
N TYR A 156 12.56 -7.49 -24.44
CA TYR A 156 12.28 -6.98 -25.79
C TYR A 156 13.05 -7.71 -26.91
N LYS A 157 13.92 -8.67 -26.60
CA LYS A 157 14.73 -9.40 -27.60
C LYS A 157 13.85 -10.11 -28.63
N THR A 158 12.83 -10.84 -28.16
CA THR A 158 11.88 -11.56 -29.02
C THR A 158 11.09 -10.61 -29.92
N ALA A 159 10.67 -9.46 -29.40
CA ALA A 159 9.95 -8.46 -30.18
C ALA A 159 10.82 -7.82 -31.28
N LEU A 160 12.11 -7.58 -30.99
CA LEU A 160 13.07 -7.09 -31.99
C LEU A 160 13.33 -8.13 -33.09
N GLU A 161 13.48 -9.40 -32.72
CA GLU A 161 13.66 -10.50 -33.67
C GLU A 161 12.44 -10.66 -34.58
N MET A 162 11.23 -10.62 -34.01
CA MET A 162 9.98 -10.64 -34.77
C MET A 162 9.88 -9.42 -35.71
N LYS A 163 10.17 -8.21 -35.23
CA LYS A 163 10.17 -7.00 -36.07
C LYS A 163 11.18 -7.09 -37.21
N LYS A 164 12.36 -7.66 -36.94
CA LYS A 164 13.41 -7.87 -37.95
C LYS A 164 12.99 -8.93 -38.97
N ALA A 165 12.35 -10.02 -38.54
CA ALA A 165 11.79 -11.02 -39.45
C ALA A 165 10.68 -10.44 -40.34
N SER A 166 9.79 -9.60 -39.78
CA SER A 166 8.74 -8.92 -40.53
C SER A 166 9.28 -7.88 -41.53
N SER A 167 10.39 -7.19 -41.21
CA SER A 167 10.97 -6.20 -42.12
C SER A 167 11.75 -6.81 -43.29
N HIS A 168 12.24 -8.05 -43.17
CA HIS A 168 12.94 -8.75 -44.25
C HIS A 168 11.99 -9.44 -45.26
N GLY A 169 10.68 -9.44 -45.00
CA GLY A 169 9.67 -10.02 -45.88
C GLY A 169 9.07 -9.07 -46.94
N ALA A 170 9.47 -7.80 -46.97
CA ALA A 170 8.82 -6.76 -47.80
C ALA A 170 9.68 -6.21 -48.95
N GLY A 171 10.73 -6.93 -49.37
CA GLY A 171 11.68 -6.43 -50.38
C GLY A 171 12.33 -7.51 -51.22
N ALA A 172 11.54 -8.36 -51.89
CA ALA A 172 12.05 -9.24 -52.95
C ALA A 172 10.92 -9.69 -53.88
N ASP A 173 10.39 -8.79 -54.71
CA ASP A 173 9.88 -9.20 -56.03
C ASP A 173 9.82 -8.01 -56.99
N THR A 174 10.83 -7.88 -57.86
CA THR A 174 10.75 -7.14 -59.14
C THR A 174 12.04 -7.38 -59.92
N SER A 175 12.11 -8.51 -60.63
CA SER A 175 13.05 -8.63 -61.76
C SER A 175 12.41 -9.42 -62.92
N LYS A 176 11.84 -8.64 -63.84
CA LYS A 176 11.83 -8.78 -65.31
C LYS A 176 11.81 -10.19 -65.90
N SER A 177 10.67 -10.59 -66.45
CA SER A 177 10.57 -11.53 -67.56
C SER A 177 10.77 -10.77 -68.89
N SER A 178 11.88 -11.03 -69.57
CA SER A 178 12.06 -10.71 -71.00
C SER A 178 11.82 -11.98 -71.82
N LEU A 179 10.76 -11.98 -72.61
CA LEU A 179 10.45 -12.97 -73.63
C LEU A 179 10.35 -12.21 -74.96
N ASP A 180 11.16 -12.61 -75.93
CA ASP A 180 10.98 -12.38 -77.37
C ASP A 180 11.95 -13.34 -78.10
N PRO A 181 11.66 -13.74 -79.35
CA PRO A 181 10.41 -14.28 -79.90
C PRO A 181 10.51 -15.76 -80.31
#